data_AF-A0A7K1B2A5-F1
#
_entry.id   AF-A0A7K1B2A5-F1
#
_cell.length_a   1.000
_cell.length_b   1.000
_cell.length_c   1.000
_cell.angle_alpha   90.00
_cell.angle_beta   90.00
_cell.angle_gamma   90.00
#
_symmetry.space_group_name_H-M   'P 1'
#
loop_
_entity.id
_entity.type
_entity.pdbx_description
1 polymer ?
#
loop_
_entity_poly.entity_id
_entity_poly.type
_entity_poly.pdbx_seq_one_letter_code
_entity_poly.pdbx_strand_id
1 'polypeptide(L)'
;MPPVPPIPPGLDPRLDQRLAEVGDFIRSQREMARMSVRRLAELAGVSNPYLSQIERGLRKPSADILQQIAKALQISAETLYVRAGLLSDDDTGANPVRDAIARDPNLTPEQRQALLNVYESFLASRPPDA
;
A
#
# COMPACT_ATOMS: atom_id res chain seq x y z
N MET A 1 8.72 34.29 3.96
CA MET A 1 8.44 32.88 4.25
C MET A 1 7.25 32.84 5.20
N PRO A 2 6.08 32.32 4.82
CA PRO A 2 5.01 32.09 5.78
C PRO A 2 5.44 31.01 6.80
N PRO A 3 4.98 31.07 8.06
CA PRO A 3 5.30 30.06 9.06
C PRO A 3 4.70 28.70 8.66
N VAL A 4 5.51 27.65 8.74
CA VAL A 4 5.03 26.26 8.62
C VAL A 4 4.15 25.98 9.85
N PRO A 5 2.87 25.62 9.69
CA PRO A 5 2.01 25.30 10.83
C PRO A 5 2.56 24.08 11.58
N PRO A 6 2.42 24.02 12.92
CA PRO A 6 2.85 22.87 13.69
C PRO A 6 2.08 21.62 13.23
N ILE A 7 2.79 20.53 12.97
CA ILE A 7 2.19 19.22 12.66
C ILE A 7 1.40 18.78 13.92
N PRO A 8 0.08 18.55 13.83
CA PRO A 8 -0.69 18.07 14.97
C PRO A 8 -0.23 16.65 15.37
N PRO A 9 -0.14 16.33 16.67
CA PRO A 9 0.18 14.99 17.12
C PRO A 9 -1.03 14.07 16.97
N GLY A 10 -0.91 13.10 16.07
CA GLY A 10 -1.90 12.08 15.76
C GLY A 10 -1.68 11.63 14.32
N LEU A 11 -1.38 10.34 14.11
CA LEU A 11 -1.12 9.81 12.77
C LEU A 11 -2.28 10.13 11.83
N ASP A 12 -1.93 10.36 10.57
CA ASP A 12 -2.87 10.59 9.47
C ASP A 12 -4.07 9.62 9.56
N PRO A 13 -5.31 10.10 9.73
CA PRO A 13 -6.50 9.27 9.89
C PRO A 13 -6.75 8.35 8.68
N ARG A 14 -6.19 8.67 7.50
CA ARG A 14 -6.23 7.80 6.32
C ARG A 14 -5.36 6.56 6.50
N LEU A 15 -4.25 6.66 7.24
CA LEU A 15 -3.35 5.55 7.52
C LEU A 15 -4.01 4.56 8.51
N ASP A 16 -4.66 5.06 9.55
CA ASP A 16 -5.34 4.22 10.56
C ASP A 16 -6.49 3.42 9.93
N GLN A 17 -7.24 4.03 9.01
CA GLN A 17 -8.28 3.37 8.22
C GLN A 17 -7.70 2.23 7.36
N ARG A 18 -6.61 2.47 6.63
CA ARG A 18 -5.93 1.44 5.82
C ARG A 18 -5.40 0.29 6.68
N LEU A 19 -4.89 0.59 7.87
CA LEU A 19 -4.42 -0.44 8.82
C LEU A 19 -5.56 -1.33 9.32
N ALA A 20 -6.72 -0.74 9.61
CA ALA A 20 -7.93 -1.49 9.96
C ALA A 20 -8.37 -2.40 8.79
N GLU A 21 -8.38 -1.88 7.57
CA GLU A 21 -8.76 -2.65 6.37
C GLU A 21 -7.83 -3.85 6.10
N VAL A 22 -6.52 -3.69 6.28
CA VAL A 22 -5.56 -4.82 6.20
C VAL A 22 -5.81 -5.83 7.30
N GLY A 23 -6.00 -5.36 8.54
CA GLY A 23 -6.25 -6.23 9.68
C GLY A 23 -7.49 -7.09 9.48
N ASP A 24 -8.58 -6.47 9.03
CA ASP A 24 -9.84 -7.16 8.72
C ASP A 24 -9.69 -8.12 7.55
N PHE A 25 -8.93 -7.77 6.52
CA PHE A 25 -8.65 -8.68 5.42
C PHE A 25 -7.85 -9.91 5.88
N ILE A 26 -6.78 -9.74 6.66
CA ILE A 26 -6.00 -10.86 7.23
C ILE A 26 -6.91 -11.77 8.07
N ARG A 27 -7.78 -11.18 8.91
CA ARG A 27 -8.78 -11.92 9.68
C ARG A 27 -9.69 -12.75 8.78
N SER A 28 -10.24 -12.14 7.73
CA SER A 28 -11.17 -12.82 6.82
C SER A 28 -10.52 -14.01 6.11
N GLN A 29 -9.29 -13.85 5.59
CA GLN A 29 -8.56 -14.92 4.91
C GLN A 29 -8.22 -16.06 5.87
N ARG A 30 -7.83 -15.72 7.10
CA ARG A 30 -7.58 -16.71 8.16
C ARG A 30 -8.83 -17.53 8.47
N GLU A 31 -9.98 -16.89 8.57
CA GLU A 31 -11.26 -17.54 8.86
C GLU A 31 -11.74 -18.42 7.69
N MET A 32 -11.57 -17.95 6.45
CA MET A 32 -11.81 -18.75 5.25
C MET A 32 -10.92 -20.01 5.20
N ALA A 33 -9.66 -19.88 5.61
CA ALA A 33 -8.73 -21.00 5.76
C ALA A 33 -9.00 -21.87 7.01
N ARG A 34 -10.04 -21.55 7.81
CA ARG A 34 -10.40 -22.23 9.07
C ARG A 34 -9.26 -22.30 10.08
N MET A 35 -8.41 -21.28 10.10
CA MET A 35 -7.27 -21.20 11.00
C MET A 35 -7.61 -20.37 12.24
N SER A 36 -7.16 -20.83 13.41
CA SER A 36 -7.14 -19.98 14.59
C SER A 36 -6.04 -18.92 14.46
N VAL A 37 -6.17 -17.79 15.17
CA VAL A 37 -5.12 -16.75 15.22
C VAL A 37 -3.80 -17.37 15.68
N ARG A 38 -3.85 -18.33 16.62
CA ARG A 38 -2.66 -19.04 17.09
C ARG A 38 -1.98 -19.83 15.97
N ARG A 39 -2.77 -20.56 15.18
CA ARG A 39 -2.24 -21.35 14.07
C ARG A 39 -1.61 -20.47 12.99
N LEU A 40 -2.24 -19.34 12.65
CA LEU A 40 -1.66 -18.41 11.69
C LEU A 40 -0.36 -17.78 12.21
N ALA A 41 -0.33 -17.39 13.49
CA ALA A 41 0.87 -16.83 14.11
C ALA A 41 2.05 -17.81 14.07
N GLU A 42 1.79 -19.09 14.39
CA GLU A 42 2.79 -20.17 14.30
C GLU A 42 3.33 -20.34 12.88
N LEU A 43 2.46 -20.37 11.85
CA LEU A 43 2.88 -20.52 10.45
C LEU A 43 3.62 -19.29 9.91
N ALA A 44 3.22 -18.10 10.35
CA ALA A 44 3.83 -16.84 9.94
C ALA A 44 5.09 -16.49 10.74
N GLY A 45 5.49 -17.30 11.74
CA GLY A 45 6.68 -17.04 12.54
C GLY A 45 6.58 -15.81 13.46
N VAL A 46 5.37 -15.40 13.82
CA VAL A 46 5.12 -14.21 14.66
C VAL A 46 4.44 -14.59 15.98
N SER A 47 4.47 -13.69 16.96
CA SER A 47 3.77 -13.94 18.22
C SER A 47 2.26 -13.79 18.06
N ASN A 48 1.49 -14.63 18.75
CA ASN A 48 0.03 -14.57 18.74
C ASN A 48 -0.54 -13.20 19.20
N PRO A 49 -0.02 -12.56 20.28
CA PRO A 49 -0.46 -11.22 20.67
C PRO A 49 -0.21 -10.17 19.58
N TYR A 50 0.91 -10.25 18.87
CA TYR A 50 1.25 -9.30 17.80
C TYR A 50 0.32 -9.45 16.59
N LEU A 51 0.07 -10.68 16.14
CA LEU A 51 -0.89 -10.94 15.07
C LEU A 51 -2.30 -10.48 15.43
N SER A 52 -2.73 -10.69 16.68
CA SER A 52 -4.04 -10.21 17.16
C SER A 52 -4.13 -8.68 17.16
N GLN A 53 -3.04 -7.96 17.43
CA GLN A 53 -3.02 -6.50 17.30
C GLN A 53 -3.08 -6.05 15.84
N ILE A 54 -2.40 -6.74 14.93
CA ILE A 54 -2.46 -6.47 13.48
C ILE A 54 -3.88 -6.66 12.95
N GLU A 55 -4.54 -7.79 13.26
CA GLU A 55 -5.90 -8.05 12.79
C GLU A 55 -6.91 -6.98 13.26
N ARG A 56 -6.64 -6.31 14.38
CA ARG A 56 -7.49 -5.24 14.93
C ARG A 56 -7.11 -3.84 14.44
N GLY A 57 -6.13 -3.72 13.52
CA GLY A 57 -5.61 -2.43 13.06
C GLY A 57 -4.82 -1.65 14.13
N LEU A 58 -4.50 -2.25 15.27
CA LEU A 58 -3.84 -1.58 16.40
C LEU A 58 -2.31 -1.50 16.24
N ARG A 59 -1.76 -2.24 15.26
CA ARG A 59 -0.33 -2.26 14.97
C ARG A 59 -0.09 -2.28 13.47
N LYS A 60 0.84 -1.43 13.04
CA LYS A 60 1.38 -1.43 11.68
C LYS A 60 2.39 -2.56 11.52
N PRO A 61 2.12 -3.59 10.68
CA PRO A 61 3.11 -4.60 10.34
C PRO A 61 4.17 -4.01 9.38
N SER A 62 5.39 -4.56 9.41
CA SER A 62 6.39 -4.29 8.38
C SER A 62 6.10 -5.11 7.10
N ALA A 63 6.76 -4.76 6.00
CA ALA A 63 6.65 -5.50 4.74
C ALA A 63 7.01 -6.99 4.92
N ASP A 64 8.09 -7.28 5.64
CA ASP A 64 8.52 -8.65 5.93
C ASP A 64 7.47 -9.46 6.69
N ILE A 65 6.76 -8.82 7.63
CA ILE A 65 5.68 -9.46 8.40
C ILE A 65 4.48 -9.72 7.51
N LEU A 66 4.10 -8.75 6.66
CA LEU A 66 3.03 -8.94 5.67
C LEU A 66 3.36 -10.08 4.70
N GLN A 67 4.62 -10.20 4.25
CA GLN A 67 5.06 -11.29 3.39
C GLN A 67 4.96 -12.66 4.08
N GLN A 68 5.37 -12.75 5.35
CA GLN A 68 5.26 -13.98 6.14
C GLN A 68 3.80 -14.39 6.34
N ILE A 69 2.92 -13.43 6.64
CA ILE A 69 1.48 -13.66 6.77
C ILE A 69 0.88 -14.09 5.42
N ALA A 70 1.25 -13.44 4.31
CA ALA A 70 0.81 -13.80 2.97
C ALA A 70 1.15 -15.25 2.64
N LYS A 71 2.41 -15.64 2.90
CA LYS A 71 2.91 -17.00 2.68
C LYS A 71 2.16 -18.02 3.53
N ALA A 72 1.90 -17.70 4.81
CA ALA A 72 1.16 -18.58 5.71
C ALA A 72 -0.32 -18.75 5.31
N LEU A 73 -0.93 -17.71 4.73
CA LEU A 73 -2.28 -17.73 4.16
C LEU A 73 -2.34 -18.27 2.72
N GLN A 74 -1.18 -18.55 2.11
CA GLN A 74 -1.05 -18.96 0.70
C GLN A 74 -1.68 -17.97 -0.30
N ILE A 75 -1.55 -16.67 -0.03
CA ILE A 75 -2.02 -15.59 -0.90
C ILE A 75 -0.85 -14.73 -1.38
N SER A 76 -1.07 -13.93 -2.43
CA SER A 76 -0.06 -12.99 -2.92
C SER A 76 0.20 -11.89 -1.88
N ALA A 77 1.48 -11.62 -1.60
CA ALA A 77 1.90 -10.51 -0.74
C ALA A 77 1.52 -9.14 -1.33
N GLU A 78 1.47 -9.04 -2.67
CA GLU A 78 1.02 -7.86 -3.40
C GLU A 78 -0.40 -7.44 -2.99
N THR A 79 -1.31 -8.41 -2.84
CA THR A 79 -2.68 -8.14 -2.39
C THR A 79 -2.72 -7.50 -1.01
N LEU A 80 -1.84 -7.91 -0.09
CA LEU A 80 -1.72 -7.32 1.24
C LEU A 80 -1.07 -5.94 1.20
N TYR A 81 -0.09 -5.72 0.32
CA TYR A 81 0.58 -4.43 0.18
C TYR A 81 -0.32 -3.36 -0.43
N VAL A 82 -1.13 -3.71 -1.44
CA VAL A 82 -2.14 -2.80 -2.01
C VAL A 82 -3.14 -2.37 -0.94
N ARG A 83 -3.67 -3.33 -0.18
CA ARG A 83 -4.60 -3.05 0.92
C ARG A 83 -3.97 -2.24 2.05
N ALA A 84 -2.67 -2.41 2.30
CA ALA A 84 -1.93 -1.64 3.29
C ALA A 84 -1.58 -0.22 2.84
N GLY A 85 -1.91 0.14 1.58
CA GLY A 85 -1.43 1.37 0.97
C GLY A 85 0.10 1.43 0.90
N LEU A 86 0.77 0.28 0.92
CA LEU A 86 2.21 0.13 0.68
C LEU A 86 2.53 -0.08 -0.81
N LEU A 87 1.52 -0.48 -1.58
CA LEU A 87 1.48 -0.35 -3.04
C LEU A 87 0.29 0.56 -3.34
N SER A 88 0.56 1.79 -3.76
CA SER A 88 -0.45 2.61 -4.42
C SER A 88 -0.82 1.93 -5.74
N ASP A 89 -2.05 2.07 -6.22
CA ASP A 89 -2.39 1.73 -7.62
C ASP A 89 -1.45 2.45 -8.62
N ASP A 90 -0.78 3.52 -8.17
CA ASP A 90 0.26 4.26 -8.89
C ASP A 90 1.59 3.50 -9.11
N ASP A 91 1.86 2.40 -8.39
CA ASP A 91 3.16 1.69 -8.38
C ASP A 91 3.14 0.36 -9.15
N THR A 92 2.00 -0.01 -9.73
CA THR A 92 1.99 -0.98 -10.83
C THR A 92 2.63 -0.25 -12.00
N GLY A 93 3.84 -0.58 -12.42
CA GLY A 93 4.61 0.15 -13.45
C GLY A 93 3.93 0.41 -14.80
N ALA A 94 2.65 0.05 -14.98
CA ALA A 94 1.75 0.55 -16.00
C ALA A 94 1.04 1.82 -15.52
N ASN A 95 1.65 2.98 -15.79
CA ASN A 95 0.94 4.24 -15.69
C ASN A 95 0.18 4.47 -17.02
N PRO A 96 -1.15 4.31 -17.06
CA PRO A 96 -1.91 4.33 -18.32
C PRO A 96 -1.81 5.67 -19.05
N VAL A 97 -1.61 6.77 -18.31
CA VAL A 97 -1.38 8.10 -18.89
C VAL A 97 0.00 8.19 -19.52
N ARG A 98 1.04 7.70 -18.83
CA ARG A 98 2.41 7.61 -19.36
C ARG A 98 2.45 6.77 -20.64
N ASP A 99 1.78 5.62 -20.63
CA ASP A 99 1.72 4.70 -21.77
C ASP A 99 0.95 5.31 -22.96
N ALA A 100 -0.13 6.05 -22.70
CA ALA A 100 -0.88 6.76 -23.72
C ALA A 100 -0.03 7.85 -24.40
N ILE A 101 0.69 8.67 -23.62
CA ILE A 101 1.61 9.69 -24.16
C ILE A 101 2.72 9.02 -24.97
N ALA A 102 3.28 7.91 -24.48
CA ALA A 102 4.36 7.20 -25.13
C ALA A 102 3.98 6.60 -26.50
N ARG A 103 2.71 6.24 -26.69
CA ARG A 103 2.20 5.57 -27.90
C ARG A 103 1.41 6.48 -28.84
N ASP A 104 1.24 7.75 -28.52
CA ASP A 104 0.47 8.69 -29.37
C ASP A 104 1.19 8.91 -30.73
N PRO A 105 0.54 8.54 -31.85
CA PRO A 105 1.11 8.71 -33.19
C PRO A 105 1.12 10.17 -33.67
N ASN A 106 0.39 11.08 -33.00
CA ASN A 106 0.34 12.50 -33.36
C ASN A 106 1.50 13.31 -32.75
N LEU A 107 2.29 12.70 -31.87
CA LEU A 107 3.41 13.37 -31.18
C LEU A 107 4.75 13.02 -31.83
N THR A 108 5.58 14.04 -32.05
CA THR A 108 7.00 13.81 -32.34
C THR A 108 7.72 13.24 -31.11
N PRO A 109 8.89 12.61 -31.29
CA PRO A 109 9.71 12.13 -30.17
C PRO A 109 10.02 13.23 -29.15
N GLU A 110 10.31 14.46 -29.60
CA GLU A 110 10.59 15.58 -28.69
C GLU A 110 9.33 16.02 -27.92
N GLN A 111 8.18 16.09 -28.59
CA GLN A 111 6.91 16.46 -27.97
C GLN A 111 6.47 15.43 -26.91
N ARG A 112 6.62 14.15 -27.23
CA ARG A 112 6.39 13.04 -26.30
C ARG A 112 7.28 13.15 -25.07
N GLN A 113 8.57 13.38 -25.27
CA GLN A 113 9.51 13.54 -24.15
C GLN A 113 9.19 14.75 -23.29
N ALA A 114 8.83 15.89 -23.90
CA ALA A 114 8.43 17.09 -23.18
C ALA A 114 7.18 16.86 -22.32
N LEU A 115 6.16 16.18 -22.86
CA LEU A 115 4.95 15.85 -22.12
C LEU A 115 5.21 14.89 -20.96
N LEU A 116 6.06 13.88 -21.16
CA LEU A 116 6.47 12.97 -20.09
C LEU A 116 7.20 13.71 -18.97
N ASN A 117 8.14 14.60 -19.30
CA ASN A 117 8.88 15.39 -18.31
C ASN A 117 7.95 16.30 -17.49
N VAL A 118 6.99 16.96 -18.15
CA VAL A 118 6.00 17.80 -17.47
C VAL A 118 5.11 16.96 -16.56
N TYR A 119 4.61 15.82 -17.06
CA TYR A 119 3.80 14.88 -16.29
C TYR A 119 4.54 14.35 -15.04
N GLU A 120 5.79 13.95 -15.19
CA GLU A 120 6.65 13.51 -14.07
C GLU A 120 6.88 14.63 -13.05
N SER A 121 7.06 15.88 -13.50
CA SER A 121 7.23 17.02 -12.58
C SER A 121 5.98 17.29 -11.74
N PHE A 122 4.78 17.09 -12.29
CA PHE A 122 3.53 17.21 -11.54
C PHE A 122 3.38 16.10 -10.51
N LEU A 123 3.74 14.86 -10.83
CA LEU A 123 3.76 13.74 -9.88
C LEU A 123 4.75 13.99 -8.74
N ALA A 124 5.95 14.48 -9.03
CA ALA A 124 6.95 14.81 -8.03
C ALA A 124 6.53 15.99 -7.12
N SER A 125 5.65 16.86 -7.61
CA SER A 125 5.13 18.03 -6.87
C SER A 125 3.82 17.76 -6.13
N ARG A 126 3.20 16.59 -6.33
CA ARG A 126 1.90 16.27 -5.72
C ARG A 126 2.10 16.05 -4.21
N PRO A 127 1.47 16.86 -3.33
CA PRO A 127 1.46 16.53 -1.91
C PRO A 127 0.75 15.18 -1.72
N PRO A 128 1.10 14.39 -0.69
CA PRO A 128 0.70 12.98 -0.56
C PRO A 128 -0.81 12.73 -0.42
N ASP A 129 -1.66 13.74 -0.54
CA ASP A 129 -3.12 13.64 -0.53
C ASP A 129 -3.75 14.60 -1.54
N ALA A 130 -4.07 14.10 -2.73
CA ALA A 130 -5.09 14.67 -3.62
C ALA A 130 -5.93 13.54 -4.20
#